data_AF-A0A1G8DZV1-F1
#
_entry.id   AF-A0A1G8DZV1-F1
#
_cell.length_a   1.000
_cell.length_b   1.000
_cell.length_c   1.000
_cell.angle_alpha   90.00
_cell.angle_beta   90.00
_cell.angle_gamma   90.00
#
_symmetry.space_group_name_H-M   'P 1'
#
loop_
_entity.id
_entity.type
_entity.pdbx_description
1 polymer ?
#
loop_
_entity_poly.entity_id
_entity_poly.type
_entity_poly.pdbx_seq_one_letter_code
_entity_poly.pdbx_strand_id
1 'polypeptide(L)'
;MTGRTMVSVAAVVAAVGGLLGSPQAAPVEKLVRVYGDLATAEHVAVVVPGSDTTVATFERRGDKPYSTPEGGAKALMAEARRVDPAAKLAVVAWLGYDSPKTWSLGVATAHAAEEGARALRGVVDNLEGKRVTLLCHSYGSVVCAKAVPGSAVADLAVFGSAGLQVGHARDLGGVRLWAGLGADDWISNVPNVTIGPFGFGADPMHPDFGARRFTTGRAGHSDYLRPESESLRNLTLIALGRASEVTVVR
;
A
#
# COMPACT_ATOMS: atom_id res chain seq x y z
N MET A 1 -36.25 -9.74 -23.71
CA MET A 1 -35.75 -8.72 -22.75
C MET A 1 -36.03 -9.22 -21.35
N THR A 2 -35.05 -9.87 -20.72
CA THR A 2 -35.16 -10.40 -19.36
C THR A 2 -33.98 -9.87 -18.57
N GLY A 3 -34.25 -8.85 -17.75
CA GLY A 3 -33.26 -8.20 -16.90
C GLY A 3 -32.84 -9.11 -15.77
N ARG A 4 -31.53 -9.36 -15.66
CA ARG A 4 -30.92 -9.99 -14.49
C ARG A 4 -30.72 -8.93 -13.41
N THR A 5 -31.50 -9.03 -12.34
CA THR A 5 -31.32 -8.26 -11.11
C THR A 5 -30.04 -8.73 -10.41
N MET A 6 -29.04 -7.86 -10.29
CA MET A 6 -27.91 -8.06 -9.36
C MET A 6 -28.42 -7.92 -7.93
N VAL A 7 -28.20 -8.94 -7.11
CA VAL A 7 -28.47 -8.90 -5.67
C VAL A 7 -27.14 -8.60 -4.97
N SER A 8 -27.01 -7.38 -4.42
CA SER A 8 -25.94 -7.05 -3.47
C SER A 8 -26.42 -7.41 -2.07
N VAL A 9 -25.74 -8.37 -1.42
CA VAL A 9 -25.98 -8.69 -0.01
C VAL A 9 -24.98 -7.92 0.84
N ALA A 10 -25.45 -6.85 1.50
CA ALA A 10 -24.73 -6.23 2.61
C ALA A 10 -25.18 -6.91 3.90
N ALA A 11 -24.31 -7.67 4.55
CA ALA A 11 -24.58 -8.23 5.87
C ALA A 11 -24.10 -7.23 6.94
N VAL A 12 -25.03 -6.64 7.67
CA VAL A 12 -24.76 -5.88 8.90
C VAL A 12 -25.09 -6.80 10.07
N VAL A 13 -24.08 -7.19 10.84
CA VAL A 13 -24.26 -7.92 12.10
C VAL A 13 -24.30 -6.90 13.23
N ALA A 14 -25.48 -6.69 13.83
CA ALA A 14 -25.61 -5.94 15.07
C ALA A 14 -25.57 -6.92 16.25
N ALA A 15 -24.59 -6.76 17.14
CA ALA A 15 -24.54 -7.48 18.41
C ALA A 15 -25.24 -6.64 19.49
N VAL A 16 -26.18 -7.25 20.21
CA VAL A 16 -26.79 -6.69 21.44
C VAL A 16 -26.24 -7.45 22.63
N GLY A 17 -25.69 -6.74 23.62
CA GLY A 17 -25.53 -7.25 24.98
C GLY A 17 -24.34 -6.70 25.77
N GLY A 18 -24.62 -6.20 26.98
CA GLY A 18 -23.72 -6.35 28.13
C GLY A 18 -23.18 -5.06 28.75
N LEU A 19 -23.73 -4.69 29.92
CA LEU A 19 -23.23 -3.64 30.81
C LEU A 19 -21.84 -3.96 31.40
N LEU A 20 -21.06 -2.90 31.65
CA LEU A 20 -19.78 -2.81 32.37
C LEU A 20 -18.53 -3.31 31.61
N GLY A 21 -18.00 -2.45 30.74
CA GLY A 21 -16.66 -2.59 30.17
C GLY A 21 -16.03 -1.21 29.95
N SER A 22 -14.71 -1.10 30.17
CA SER A 22 -13.87 0.02 29.75
C SER A 22 -14.25 0.51 28.36
N PRO A 23 -14.07 1.81 27.99
CA PRO A 23 -14.44 2.31 26.68
C PRO A 23 -13.76 1.44 25.62
N GLN A 24 -14.54 0.55 25.00
CA GLN A 24 -14.08 -0.30 23.92
C GLN A 24 -13.78 0.67 22.79
N ALA A 25 -12.53 0.72 22.35
CA ALA A 25 -12.16 1.52 21.19
C ALA A 25 -13.15 1.22 20.07
N ALA A 26 -13.75 2.26 19.48
CA ALA A 26 -14.72 2.09 18.43
C ALA A 26 -14.14 1.17 17.35
N PRO A 27 -14.92 0.22 16.81
CA PRO A 27 -14.41 -0.71 15.82
C PRO A 27 -13.83 0.06 14.64
N VAL A 28 -12.57 -0.25 14.31
CA VAL A 28 -11.88 0.33 13.15
C VAL A 28 -12.66 -0.06 11.89
N GLU A 29 -13.14 0.95 11.17
CA GLU A 29 -13.80 0.73 9.88
C GLU A 29 -12.76 0.29 8.84
N LYS A 30 -13.02 -0.87 8.23
CA LYS A 30 -12.14 -1.48 7.22
C LYS A 30 -12.88 -1.55 5.89
N LEU A 31 -12.15 -1.37 4.80
CA LEU A 31 -12.70 -1.47 3.46
C LEU A 31 -11.67 -2.09 2.52
N VAL A 32 -12.12 -3.09 1.75
CA VAL A 32 -11.31 -3.75 0.72
C VAL A 32 -12.13 -3.80 -0.55
N ARG A 33 -11.51 -3.41 -1.67
CA ARG A 33 -12.11 -3.52 -3.01
C ARG A 33 -11.14 -4.17 -3.97
N VAL A 34 -11.66 -5.05 -4.82
CA VAL A 34 -10.88 -5.75 -5.84
C VAL A 34 -11.28 -5.23 -7.21
N TYR A 35 -10.28 -4.91 -8.03
CA TYR A 35 -10.44 -4.51 -9.43
C TYR A 35 -9.74 -5.52 -10.33
N GLY A 36 -10.43 -5.98 -11.37
CA GLY A 36 -9.99 -7.13 -12.18
C GLY A 36 -10.62 -8.43 -11.68
N ASP A 37 -10.18 -9.56 -12.23
CA ASP A 37 -10.68 -10.88 -11.86
C ASP A 37 -9.64 -11.63 -11.03
N LEU A 38 -9.90 -11.71 -9.72
CA LEU A 38 -8.99 -12.36 -8.78
C LEU A 38 -8.88 -13.88 -9.01
N ALA A 39 -9.91 -14.52 -9.57
CA ALA A 39 -9.89 -15.96 -9.81
C ALA A 39 -8.86 -16.31 -10.90
N THR A 40 -8.78 -15.50 -11.95
CA THR A 40 -7.90 -15.73 -13.11
C THR A 40 -6.60 -14.93 -13.08
N ALA A 41 -6.45 -13.98 -12.15
CA ALA A 41 -5.24 -13.19 -12.01
C ALA A 41 -3.99 -14.03 -11.69
N GLU A 42 -2.92 -13.78 -12.45
CA GLU A 42 -1.56 -14.29 -12.21
C GLU A 42 -0.78 -13.31 -11.31
N HIS A 43 -1.03 -12.01 -11.47
CA HIS A 43 -0.45 -10.92 -10.69
C HIS A 43 -1.50 -10.29 -9.80
N VAL A 44 -1.16 -10.05 -8.53
CA VAL A 44 -2.01 -9.29 -7.61
C VAL A 44 -1.21 -8.15 -7.00
N ALA A 45 -1.66 -6.92 -7.23
CA ALA A 45 -1.12 -5.76 -6.53
C ALA A 45 -2.04 -5.37 -5.37
N VAL A 46 -1.48 -5.15 -4.19
CA VAL A 46 -2.23 -4.61 -3.04
C VAL A 46 -1.78 -3.17 -2.81
N VAL A 47 -2.70 -2.22 -2.95
CA VAL A 47 -2.46 -0.79 -2.67
C VAL A 47 -2.71 -0.55 -1.19
N VAL A 48 -1.64 -0.26 -0.46
CA VAL A 48 -1.67 -0.01 0.98
C VAL A 48 -1.46 1.50 1.22
N PRO A 49 -2.47 2.19 1.75
CA PRO A 49 -2.43 3.64 1.91
C PRO A 49 -1.54 4.09 3.07
N GLY A 50 -1.30 5.39 3.12
CA GLY A 50 -0.66 6.05 4.26
C GLY A 50 -1.65 6.59 5.30
N SER A 51 -1.14 7.48 6.13
CA SER A 51 -1.87 8.25 7.14
C SER A 51 -3.10 8.98 6.59
N ASP A 52 -4.03 9.33 7.50
CA ASP A 52 -5.28 10.05 7.20
C ASP A 52 -6.23 9.35 6.21
N THR A 53 -6.05 8.05 5.97
CA THR A 53 -6.95 7.22 5.15
C THR A 53 -8.01 6.58 6.03
N THR A 54 -9.27 6.84 5.71
CA THR A 54 -10.46 6.29 6.37
C THR A 54 -11.40 5.74 5.30
N VAL A 55 -12.48 5.06 5.70
CA VAL A 55 -13.53 4.65 4.75
C VAL A 55 -14.11 5.86 4.01
N ALA A 56 -14.27 7.00 4.68
CA ALA A 56 -14.75 8.23 4.06
C ALA A 56 -13.80 8.81 2.99
N THR A 57 -12.48 8.58 3.11
CA THR A 57 -11.48 9.05 2.14
C THR A 57 -11.01 7.95 1.18
N PHE A 58 -11.57 6.74 1.28
CA PHE A 58 -11.18 5.57 0.48
C PHE A 58 -11.44 5.76 -1.01
N GLU A 59 -12.56 6.40 -1.37
CA GLU A 59 -12.94 6.62 -2.76
C GLU A 59 -12.52 8.01 -3.25
N ARG A 60 -12.64 9.03 -2.39
CA ARG A 60 -12.46 10.44 -2.75
C ARG A 60 -11.71 11.20 -1.68
N ARG A 61 -10.65 11.91 -2.08
CA ARG A 61 -9.84 12.77 -1.22
C ARG A 61 -9.43 14.02 -2.00
N GLY A 62 -10.00 15.16 -1.61
CA GLY A 62 -9.72 16.45 -2.24
C GLY A 62 -9.91 16.43 -3.76
N ASP A 63 -8.98 17.08 -4.46
CA ASP A 63 -8.87 17.22 -5.91
C ASP A 63 -7.97 16.15 -6.57
N LYS A 64 -7.40 15.24 -5.77
CA LYS A 64 -6.47 14.19 -6.22
C LYS A 64 -7.11 12.81 -6.08
N PRO A 65 -8.07 12.44 -6.95
CA PRO A 65 -8.79 11.17 -6.81
C PRO A 65 -7.85 9.96 -6.88
N TYR A 66 -6.77 10.04 -7.66
CA TYR A 66 -5.75 8.99 -7.76
C TYR A 66 -4.95 8.75 -6.48
N SER A 67 -5.01 9.65 -5.50
CA SER A 67 -4.30 9.51 -4.22
C SER A 67 -5.01 8.60 -3.22
N THR A 68 -6.25 8.20 -3.51
CA THR A 68 -7.03 7.30 -2.64
C THR A 68 -6.74 5.83 -2.96
N PRO A 69 -7.02 4.89 -2.04
CA PRO A 69 -6.91 3.47 -2.33
C PRO A 69 -7.66 3.05 -3.61
N GLU A 70 -8.93 3.47 -3.76
CA GLU A 70 -9.73 3.11 -4.93
C GLU A 70 -9.26 3.84 -6.19
N GLY A 71 -8.97 5.13 -6.12
CA GLY A 71 -8.51 5.88 -7.29
C GLY A 71 -7.14 5.41 -7.77
N GLY A 72 -6.24 5.09 -6.84
CA GLY A 72 -4.95 4.50 -7.12
C GLY A 72 -5.07 3.12 -7.78
N ALA A 73 -5.96 2.26 -7.27
CA ALA A 73 -6.21 0.95 -7.88
C ALA A 73 -6.81 1.07 -9.30
N LYS A 74 -7.73 2.01 -9.52
CA LYS A 74 -8.26 2.31 -10.86
C LYS A 74 -7.19 2.82 -11.81
N ALA A 75 -6.30 3.71 -11.34
CA ALA A 75 -5.19 4.23 -12.13
C ALA A 75 -4.20 3.12 -12.51
N LEU A 76 -3.85 2.23 -11.58
CA LEU A 76 -3.02 1.04 -11.84
C LEU A 76 -3.66 0.12 -12.88
N MET A 77 -4.95 -0.18 -12.75
CA MET A 77 -5.65 -1.02 -13.74
C MET A 77 -5.71 -0.38 -15.12
N ALA A 78 -5.90 0.94 -15.20
CA ALA A 78 -5.90 1.67 -16.47
C ALA A 78 -4.51 1.66 -17.12
N GLU A 79 -3.47 1.92 -16.35
CA GLU A 79 -2.09 1.90 -16.84
C GLU A 79 -1.65 0.48 -17.24
N ALA A 80 -2.03 -0.54 -16.47
CA ALA A 80 -1.74 -1.94 -16.79
C ALA A 80 -2.33 -2.33 -18.15
N ARG A 81 -3.59 -1.97 -18.42
CA ARG A 81 -4.22 -2.21 -19.74
C ARG A 81 -3.53 -1.48 -20.88
N ARG A 82 -2.94 -0.31 -20.61
CA ARG A 82 -2.19 0.47 -21.61
C ARG A 82 -0.82 -0.17 -21.91
N VAL A 83 -0.17 -0.69 -20.87
CA VAL A 83 1.17 -1.31 -20.94
C VAL A 83 1.13 -2.73 -21.50
N ASP A 84 0.11 -3.50 -21.13
CA ASP A 84 -0.12 -4.87 -21.56
C ASP A 84 -1.62 -5.23 -21.46
N PRO A 85 -2.36 -5.13 -22.58
CA PRO A 85 -3.79 -5.48 -22.61
C PRO A 85 -4.10 -6.94 -22.25
N ALA A 86 -3.12 -7.85 -22.34
CA ALA A 86 -3.28 -9.27 -22.05
C ALA A 86 -2.90 -9.63 -20.60
N ALA A 87 -2.36 -8.68 -19.83
CA ALA A 87 -1.95 -8.91 -18.46
C ALA A 87 -3.11 -9.35 -17.56
N LYS A 88 -2.93 -10.47 -16.87
CA LYS A 88 -3.88 -10.98 -15.86
C LYS A 88 -3.57 -10.37 -14.49
N LEU A 89 -3.85 -9.08 -14.35
CA LEU A 89 -3.68 -8.32 -13.10
C LEU A 89 -5.02 -8.16 -12.38
N ALA A 90 -5.02 -8.42 -11.07
CA ALA A 90 -6.02 -7.89 -10.14
C ALA A 90 -5.35 -6.90 -9.18
N VAL A 91 -6.07 -5.83 -8.82
CA VAL A 91 -5.61 -4.84 -7.84
C VAL A 91 -6.55 -4.81 -6.66
N VAL A 92 -6.01 -4.98 -5.46
CA VAL A 92 -6.71 -4.89 -4.18
C VAL A 92 -6.45 -3.50 -3.60
N ALA A 93 -7.45 -2.63 -3.62
CA ALA A 93 -7.46 -1.42 -2.81
C ALA A 93 -7.79 -1.81 -1.37
N TRP A 94 -6.90 -1.53 -0.42
CA TRP A 94 -6.99 -2.10 0.92
C TRP A 94 -6.88 -1.03 2.03
N LEU A 95 -7.81 -1.07 2.98
CA LEU A 95 -7.74 -0.35 4.26
C LEU A 95 -8.15 -1.33 5.37
N GLY A 96 -7.17 -1.91 6.05
CA GLY A 96 -7.41 -2.91 7.10
C GLY A 96 -6.94 -2.51 8.50
N TYR A 97 -6.50 -1.27 8.70
CA TYR A 97 -5.97 -0.75 9.96
C TYR A 97 -6.44 0.69 10.18
N ASP A 98 -6.40 1.14 11.44
CA ASP A 98 -6.69 2.53 11.79
C ASP A 98 -5.48 3.38 11.40
N SER A 99 -5.59 4.09 10.28
CA SER A 99 -4.45 4.86 9.79
C SER A 99 -4.20 6.07 10.71
N PRO A 100 -2.96 6.24 11.19
CA PRO A 100 -2.69 7.32 12.13
C PRO A 100 -2.85 8.66 11.43
N LYS A 101 -3.20 9.69 12.21
CA LYS A 101 -3.14 11.07 11.73
C LYS A 101 -1.70 11.47 11.44
N THR A 102 -1.47 12.21 10.35
CA THR A 102 -0.11 12.58 9.91
C THR A 102 0.71 13.32 10.98
N TRP A 103 0.06 14.02 11.91
CA TRP A 103 0.72 14.76 13.01
C TRP A 103 0.94 13.95 14.30
N SER A 104 0.49 12.68 14.36
CA SER A 104 0.48 11.85 15.57
C SER A 104 1.51 10.71 15.56
N LEU A 105 2.69 10.92 14.98
CA LEU A 105 3.73 9.91 14.70
C LEU A 105 4.50 9.38 15.94
N GLY A 106 3.79 8.91 16.97
CA GLY A 106 4.35 8.36 18.22
C GLY A 106 4.06 6.86 18.45
N VAL A 107 4.02 6.41 19.71
CA VAL A 107 3.76 5.01 20.14
C VAL A 107 2.48 4.44 19.49
N ALA A 108 1.42 5.25 19.39
CA ALA A 108 0.17 4.85 18.74
C ALA A 108 0.38 4.36 17.30
N THR A 109 1.38 4.90 16.62
CA THR A 109 1.75 4.49 15.25
C THR A 109 2.65 3.26 15.21
N ALA A 110 3.27 2.83 16.30
CA ALA A 110 3.89 1.51 16.31
C ALA A 110 2.80 0.42 16.35
N HIS A 111 1.80 0.61 17.21
CA HIS A 111 0.70 -0.33 17.37
C HIS A 111 -0.16 -0.47 16.10
N ALA A 112 -0.56 0.65 15.48
CA ALA A 112 -1.33 0.63 14.23
C ALA A 112 -0.59 -0.11 13.10
N ALA A 113 0.74 0.01 13.03
CA ALA A 113 1.55 -0.68 12.04
C ALA A 113 1.56 -2.20 12.27
N GLU A 114 1.64 -2.64 13.53
CA GLU A 114 1.60 -4.05 13.89
C GLU A 114 0.23 -4.69 13.59
N GLU A 115 -0.86 -3.99 13.95
CA GLU A 115 -2.22 -4.44 13.63
C GLU A 115 -2.44 -4.53 12.13
N GLY A 116 -2.04 -3.48 11.40
CA GLY A 116 -2.12 -3.46 9.95
C GLY A 116 -1.29 -4.58 9.31
N ALA A 117 -0.09 -4.86 9.83
CA ALA A 117 0.75 -5.91 9.31
C ALA A 117 0.13 -7.30 9.48
N ARG A 118 -0.47 -7.58 10.65
CA ARG A 118 -1.21 -8.84 10.88
C ARG A 118 -2.40 -8.97 9.93
N ALA A 119 -3.18 -7.90 9.77
CA ALA A 119 -4.33 -7.92 8.87
C ALA A 119 -3.92 -8.08 7.40
N LEU A 120 -2.86 -7.38 6.96
CA LEU A 120 -2.33 -7.45 5.61
C LEU A 120 -1.73 -8.83 5.31
N ARG A 121 -1.03 -9.45 6.27
CA ARG A 121 -0.56 -10.83 6.15
C ARG A 121 -1.73 -11.80 5.90
N GLY A 122 -2.83 -11.65 6.63
CA GLY A 122 -4.04 -12.43 6.36
C GLY A 122 -4.55 -12.26 4.92
N VAL A 123 -4.47 -11.06 4.34
CA VAL A 123 -4.82 -10.86 2.91
C VAL A 123 -3.84 -11.58 2.00
N VAL A 124 -2.54 -11.45 2.23
CA VAL A 124 -1.49 -12.10 1.42
C VAL A 124 -1.64 -13.63 1.46
N ASP A 125 -1.90 -14.21 2.63
CA ASP A 125 -2.05 -15.66 2.82
C ASP A 125 -3.30 -16.19 2.08
N ASN A 126 -4.31 -15.35 1.82
CA ASN A 126 -5.47 -15.72 0.99
C ASN A 126 -5.22 -15.58 -0.53
N LEU A 127 -4.02 -15.17 -0.94
CA LEU A 127 -3.63 -14.99 -2.35
C LEU A 127 -2.58 -16.01 -2.79
N GLU A 128 -2.50 -17.15 -2.11
CA GLU A 128 -1.58 -18.25 -2.44
C GLU A 128 -1.64 -18.66 -3.93
N GLY A 129 -0.49 -19.02 -4.47
CA GLY A 129 -0.33 -19.38 -5.89
C GLY A 129 -0.32 -18.19 -6.86
N LYS A 130 -0.47 -16.95 -6.38
CA LYS A 130 -0.38 -15.74 -7.20
C LYS A 130 0.93 -14.99 -6.93
N ARG A 131 1.39 -14.21 -7.91
CA ARG A 131 2.51 -13.30 -7.74
C ARG A 131 2.02 -12.02 -7.07
N VAL A 132 2.18 -11.94 -5.75
CA VAL A 132 1.72 -10.80 -4.95
C VAL A 132 2.78 -9.70 -4.90
N THR A 133 2.35 -8.46 -5.20
CA THR A 133 3.14 -7.23 -5.06
C THR A 133 2.44 -6.31 -4.08
N LEU A 134 3.17 -5.81 -3.07
CA LEU A 134 2.65 -4.77 -2.17
C LEU A 134 3.10 -3.40 -2.66
N LEU A 135 2.16 -2.48 -2.90
CA LEU A 135 2.40 -1.10 -3.30
C LEU A 135 2.02 -0.19 -2.12
N CYS A 136 3.03 0.31 -1.41
CA CYS A 136 2.84 0.87 -0.08
C CYS A 136 3.25 2.33 -0.03
N HIS A 137 2.28 3.18 0.30
CA HIS A 137 2.46 4.63 0.31
C HIS A 137 2.72 5.14 1.72
N SER A 138 3.73 6.00 1.87
CA SER A 138 3.94 6.76 3.11
C SER A 138 3.97 5.84 4.33
N TYR A 139 3.14 6.08 5.35
CA TYR A 139 3.03 5.23 6.54
C TYR A 139 2.71 3.75 6.23
N GLY A 140 1.98 3.47 5.14
CA GLY A 140 1.72 2.11 4.67
C GLY A 140 2.99 1.31 4.37
N SER A 141 4.11 2.00 4.09
CA SER A 141 5.42 1.36 3.93
C SER A 141 5.85 0.60 5.18
N VAL A 142 5.59 1.13 6.38
CA VAL A 142 5.91 0.48 7.66
C VAL A 142 5.01 -0.73 7.89
N VAL A 143 3.72 -0.61 7.57
CA VAL A 143 2.75 -1.72 7.63
C VAL A 143 3.22 -2.88 6.75
N CYS A 144 3.59 -2.58 5.50
CA CYS A 144 4.08 -3.58 4.56
C CYS A 144 5.42 -4.19 4.99
N ALA A 145 6.38 -3.37 5.44
CA ALA A 145 7.67 -3.86 5.92
C ALA A 145 7.54 -4.88 7.05
N LYS A 146 6.56 -4.68 7.96
CA LYS A 146 6.27 -5.64 9.03
C LYS A 146 5.50 -6.88 8.55
N ALA A 147 4.71 -6.78 7.48
CA ALA A 147 3.92 -7.90 6.95
C ALA A 147 4.75 -8.88 6.11
N VAL A 148 5.82 -8.40 5.47
CA VAL A 148 6.57 -9.16 4.45
C VAL A 148 7.44 -10.30 5.00
N PRO A 149 8.16 -10.19 6.13
CA PRO A 149 9.03 -11.25 6.62
C PRO A 149 8.28 -12.58 6.76
N GLY A 150 8.79 -13.63 6.10
CA GLY A 150 8.19 -14.98 6.08
C GLY A 150 6.88 -15.09 5.29
N SER A 151 6.58 -14.16 4.39
CA SER A 151 5.40 -14.20 3.51
C SER A 151 5.79 -14.60 2.08
N ALA A 152 4.80 -14.90 1.24
CA ALA A 152 5.00 -15.21 -0.18
C ALA A 152 5.05 -13.96 -1.09
N VAL A 153 5.16 -12.75 -0.53
CA VAL A 153 5.22 -11.50 -1.30
C VAL A 153 6.46 -11.52 -2.21
N ALA A 154 6.24 -11.33 -3.51
CA ALA A 154 7.31 -11.36 -4.49
C ALA A 154 8.07 -10.03 -4.59
N ASP A 155 7.33 -8.93 -4.53
CA ASP A 155 7.85 -7.58 -4.65
C ASP A 155 7.17 -6.66 -3.63
N LEU A 156 7.98 -5.82 -2.99
CA LEU A 156 7.51 -4.73 -2.14
C LEU A 156 7.97 -3.43 -2.78
N ALA A 157 7.03 -2.57 -3.18
CA ALA A 157 7.33 -1.22 -3.64
C ALA A 157 6.85 -0.21 -2.61
N VAL A 158 7.79 0.55 -2.05
CA VAL A 158 7.51 1.64 -1.12
C VAL A 158 7.75 2.98 -1.79
N PHE A 159 6.85 3.93 -1.57
CA PHE A 159 6.95 5.25 -2.18
C PHE A 159 6.42 6.36 -1.29
N GLY A 160 7.09 7.52 -1.34
CA GLY A 160 6.88 8.60 -0.37
C GLY A 160 7.12 8.13 1.07
N SER A 161 8.03 7.18 1.27
CA SER A 161 8.32 6.58 2.57
C SER A 161 9.34 7.39 3.34
N ALA A 162 9.10 7.61 4.64
CA ALA A 162 10.13 8.12 5.56
C ALA A 162 11.04 6.99 6.12
N GLY A 163 10.74 5.73 5.82
CA GLY A 163 11.46 4.57 6.37
C GLY A 163 10.57 3.35 6.62
N LEU A 164 11.23 2.22 6.90
CA LEU A 164 10.61 0.89 7.03
C LEU A 164 10.73 0.27 8.43
N GLN A 165 11.29 1.01 9.39
CA GLN A 165 11.62 0.52 10.74
C GLN A 165 12.53 -0.72 10.76
N VAL A 166 13.40 -0.83 9.76
CA VAL A 166 14.49 -1.81 9.67
C VAL A 166 15.77 -1.08 9.26
N GLY A 167 16.93 -1.72 9.47
CA GLY A 167 18.22 -1.13 9.12
C GLY A 167 18.54 -1.28 7.63
N HIS A 168 18.18 -2.42 7.04
CA HIS A 168 18.52 -2.77 5.66
C HIS A 168 17.40 -3.56 4.98
N ALA A 169 17.38 -3.55 3.65
CA ALA A 169 16.43 -4.32 2.84
C ALA A 169 16.49 -5.84 3.12
N ARG A 170 17.68 -6.38 3.44
CA ARG A 170 17.85 -7.80 3.77
C ARG A 170 17.09 -8.23 5.03
N ASP A 171 16.80 -7.28 5.94
CA ASP A 171 16.07 -7.54 7.18
C ASP A 171 14.58 -7.83 6.91
N LEU A 172 14.11 -7.60 5.67
CA LEU A 172 12.75 -7.90 5.21
C LEU A 172 12.57 -9.35 4.73
N GLY A 173 13.55 -10.22 4.95
CA GLY A 173 13.45 -11.64 4.58
C GLY A 173 13.64 -11.92 3.09
N GLY A 174 14.43 -11.10 2.39
CA GLY A 174 14.86 -11.35 1.01
C GLY A 174 13.85 -10.95 -0.08
N VAL A 175 12.77 -10.24 0.26
CA VAL A 175 11.84 -9.67 -0.72
C VAL A 175 12.58 -8.77 -1.72
N ARG A 176 12.11 -8.72 -2.96
CA ARG A 176 12.58 -7.70 -3.91
C ARG A 176 11.99 -6.35 -3.54
N LEU A 177 12.79 -5.55 -2.85
CA LEU A 177 12.40 -4.22 -2.43
C LEU A 177 12.67 -3.17 -3.52
N TRP A 178 11.66 -2.36 -3.81
CA TRP A 178 11.71 -1.17 -4.64
C TRP A 178 11.41 0.06 -3.79
N ALA A 179 12.14 1.15 -4.00
CA ALA A 179 11.91 2.43 -3.32
C ALA A 179 11.85 3.55 -4.35
N GLY A 180 10.89 4.47 -4.18
CA GLY A 180 10.72 5.64 -5.03
C GLY A 180 10.38 6.88 -4.21
N LEU A 181 10.99 8.01 -4.54
CA LEU A 181 10.77 9.27 -3.86
C LEU A 181 10.73 10.40 -4.88
N GLY A 182 9.58 11.08 -4.94
CA GLY A 182 9.34 12.19 -5.86
C GLY A 182 10.16 13.42 -5.50
N ALA A 183 10.65 14.12 -6.51
CA ALA A 183 11.48 15.32 -6.32
C ALA A 183 10.75 16.47 -5.59
N ASP A 184 9.41 16.46 -5.62
CA ASP A 184 8.55 17.47 -4.98
C ASP A 184 7.87 16.91 -3.71
N ASP A 185 8.30 15.74 -3.22
CA ASP A 185 7.76 15.15 -2.00
C ASP A 185 8.40 15.77 -0.76
N TRP A 186 7.57 16.37 0.09
CA TRP A 186 7.98 16.99 1.34
C TRP A 186 8.59 15.99 2.34
N ILE A 187 8.31 14.68 2.19
CA ILE A 187 8.87 13.64 3.05
C ILE A 187 10.39 13.60 2.99
N SER A 188 11.00 14.09 1.90
CA SER A 188 12.46 14.28 1.79
C SER A 188 13.05 15.18 2.88
N ASN A 189 12.24 16.04 3.51
CA ASN A 189 12.64 16.91 4.61
C ASN A 189 12.38 16.30 6.00
N VAL A 190 11.78 15.10 6.07
CA VAL A 190 11.57 14.42 7.35
C VAL A 190 12.89 13.78 7.78
N PRO A 191 13.43 14.11 8.97
CA PRO A 191 14.67 13.53 9.43
C PRO A 191 14.53 12.01 9.66
N ASN A 192 15.45 11.24 9.06
CA ASN A 192 15.58 9.80 9.27
C ASN A 192 16.26 9.48 10.62
N VAL A 193 15.66 9.93 11.72
CA VAL A 193 16.24 9.80 13.07
C VAL A 193 15.54 8.67 13.81
N THR A 194 16.34 7.81 14.44
CA THR A 194 15.88 6.79 15.39
C THR A 194 16.31 7.18 16.81
N ILE A 195 15.35 7.23 17.73
CA ILE A 195 15.58 7.43 19.17
C ILE A 195 14.96 6.23 19.90
N GLY A 196 15.77 5.24 20.29
CA GLY A 196 15.25 4.01 20.89
C GLY A 196 14.32 3.26 19.91
N PRO A 197 13.10 2.84 20.31
CA PRO A 197 12.15 2.20 19.40
C PRO A 197 11.42 3.21 18.48
N PHE A 198 11.73 4.51 18.58
CA PHE A 198 11.00 5.57 17.89
C PHE A 198 11.76 6.07 16.66
N GLY A 199 11.03 6.34 15.58
CA GLY A 199 11.58 6.79 14.30
C GLY A 199 11.18 5.89 13.14
N PHE A 200 11.46 6.36 11.93
CA PHE A 200 11.14 5.62 10.70
C PHE A 200 12.24 4.63 10.28
N GLY A 201 13.41 4.69 10.92
CA GLY A 201 14.56 3.85 10.60
C GLY A 201 15.39 4.46 9.48
N ALA A 202 16.17 3.61 8.79
CA ALA A 202 17.00 4.05 7.68
C ALA A 202 16.15 4.40 6.44
N ASP A 203 16.63 5.38 5.68
CA ASP A 203 16.00 5.85 4.43
C ASP A 203 16.08 4.77 3.34
N PRO A 204 14.95 4.31 2.77
CA PRO A 204 14.95 3.32 1.69
C PRO A 204 15.58 3.82 0.40
N MET A 205 15.72 5.13 0.23
CA MET A 205 16.40 5.75 -0.91
C MET A 205 17.92 5.81 -0.74
N HIS A 206 18.44 5.57 0.48
CA HIS A 206 19.87 5.55 0.72
C HIS A 206 20.53 4.37 -0.03
N PRO A 207 21.64 4.58 -0.76
CA PRO A 207 22.29 3.51 -1.53
C PRO A 207 22.61 2.27 -0.69
N ASP A 208 23.08 2.47 0.54
CA ASP A 208 23.45 1.38 1.45
C ASP A 208 22.26 0.64 2.07
N PHE A 209 21.03 1.14 1.92
CA PHE A 209 19.84 0.45 2.43
C PHE A 209 19.57 -0.85 1.66
N GLY A 210 19.90 -0.88 0.36
CA GLY A 210 19.76 -2.06 -0.49
C GLY A 210 18.45 -2.18 -1.27
N ALA A 211 17.65 -1.11 -1.38
CA ALA A 211 16.48 -1.09 -2.24
C ALA A 211 16.84 -0.85 -3.73
N ARG A 212 16.02 -1.38 -4.64
CA ARG A 212 16.04 -0.98 -6.05
C ARG A 212 15.32 0.36 -6.20
N ARG A 213 16.08 1.42 -6.46
CA ARG A 213 15.54 2.78 -6.54
C ARG A 213 14.93 3.02 -7.93
N PHE A 214 13.62 3.26 -8.01
CA PHE A 214 12.92 3.56 -9.26
C PHE A 214 12.64 5.05 -9.38
N THR A 215 12.56 5.56 -10.62
CA THR A 215 12.26 6.97 -10.88
C THR A 215 10.77 7.26 -10.72
N THR A 216 10.46 8.43 -10.15
CA THR A 216 9.08 8.86 -9.87
C THR A 216 8.77 10.24 -10.48
N GLY A 217 9.72 10.81 -11.20
CA GLY A 217 9.68 12.20 -11.66
C GLY A 217 9.44 13.19 -10.51
N ARG A 218 8.64 14.22 -10.81
CA ARG A 218 8.25 15.29 -9.88
C ARG A 218 6.98 14.98 -9.08
N ALA A 219 6.79 13.73 -8.66
CA ALA A 219 5.64 13.40 -7.82
C ALA A 219 5.72 14.19 -6.50
N GLY A 220 4.65 14.89 -6.13
CA GLY A 220 4.43 15.28 -4.73
C GLY A 220 3.94 14.09 -3.91
N HIS A 221 3.82 14.27 -2.60
CA HIS A 221 3.54 13.16 -1.67
C HIS A 221 2.28 12.35 -2.01
N SER A 222 1.26 12.95 -2.64
CA SER A 222 0.01 12.28 -3.01
C SER A 222 -0.13 12.02 -4.52
N ASP A 223 0.96 12.15 -5.29
CA ASP A 223 0.92 12.15 -6.76
C ASP A 223 1.45 10.87 -7.43
N TYR A 224 1.98 9.91 -6.65
CA TYR A 224 2.66 8.73 -7.19
C TYR A 224 1.80 7.84 -8.09
N LEU A 225 0.47 7.87 -7.92
CA LEU A 225 -0.50 7.12 -8.72
C LEU A 225 -1.25 8.01 -9.72
N ARG A 226 -0.80 9.25 -9.94
CA ARG A 226 -1.39 10.16 -10.92
C ARG A 226 -1.33 9.51 -12.32
N PRO A 227 -2.46 9.47 -13.07
CA PRO A 227 -2.47 9.01 -14.45
C PRO A 227 -1.38 9.68 -15.29
N GLU A 228 -0.82 8.93 -16.24
CA GLU A 228 0.21 9.40 -17.17
C GLU A 228 1.52 9.87 -16.49
N SER A 229 1.73 9.54 -15.22
CA SER A 229 2.98 9.82 -14.52
C SER A 229 4.00 8.70 -14.68
N GLU A 230 5.28 9.08 -14.63
CA GLU A 230 6.40 8.14 -14.59
C GLU A 230 6.31 7.18 -13.40
N SER A 231 5.94 7.70 -12.22
CA SER A 231 5.75 6.89 -11.01
C SER A 231 4.68 5.80 -11.21
N LEU A 232 3.51 6.16 -11.73
CA LEU A 232 2.44 5.19 -12.00
C LEU A 232 2.90 4.13 -13.00
N ARG A 233 3.59 4.52 -14.07
CA ARG A 233 4.15 3.57 -15.04
C ARG A 233 5.08 2.56 -14.37
N ASN A 234 6.03 3.03 -13.56
CA ASN A 234 6.98 2.15 -12.87
C ASN A 234 6.31 1.25 -11.83
N LEU A 235 5.37 1.76 -11.04
CA LEU A 235 4.60 0.96 -10.08
C LEU A 235 3.77 -0.12 -10.78
N THR A 236 3.17 0.20 -11.93
CA THR A 236 2.49 -0.78 -12.78
C THR A 236 3.44 -1.85 -13.30
N LEU A 237 4.62 -1.48 -13.80
CA LEU A 237 5.62 -2.45 -14.27
C LEU A 237 6.08 -3.40 -13.16
N ILE A 238 6.25 -2.89 -11.93
CA ILE A 238 6.56 -3.72 -10.76
C ILE A 238 5.40 -4.69 -10.47
N ALA A 239 4.16 -4.20 -10.44
CA ALA A 239 2.96 -5.03 -10.23
C ALA A 239 2.81 -6.14 -11.29
N LEU A 240 3.16 -5.84 -12.53
CA LEU A 240 3.18 -6.80 -13.64
C LEU A 240 4.42 -7.71 -13.65
N GLY A 241 5.31 -7.59 -12.67
CA GLY A 241 6.55 -8.38 -12.61
C GLY A 241 7.58 -8.05 -13.70
N ARG A 242 7.41 -6.95 -14.44
CA ARG A 242 8.26 -6.49 -15.56
C ARG A 242 9.45 -5.67 -15.06
N ALA A 243 10.18 -6.23 -14.09
CA ALA A 243 11.25 -5.55 -13.34
C ALA A 243 12.36 -4.96 -14.23
N SER A 244 12.66 -5.59 -15.37
CA SER A 244 13.69 -5.14 -16.31
C SER A 244 13.34 -3.86 -17.07
N GLU A 245 12.07 -3.45 -17.05
CA GLU A 245 11.55 -2.30 -17.79
C GLU A 245 11.30 -1.08 -16.91
N VAL A 246 11.46 -1.26 -15.59
CA VAL A 246 11.37 -0.19 -14.60
C VAL A 246 12.54 0.77 -14.81
N THR A 247 12.26 2.06 -14.95
CA THR A 247 13.32 3.06 -14.96
C THR A 247 13.86 3.26 -13.55
N VAL A 248 15.19 3.13 -13.40
CA VAL A 248 15.88 3.18 -12.12
C VAL A 248 16.74 4.43 -11.95
N VAL A 249 16.87 4.88 -10.72
CA VAL A 249 17.84 5.93 -10.34
C VAL A 249 19.23 5.32 -10.44
N ARG A 250 20.09 5.96 -11.24
CA ARG A 250 21.51 5.59 -11.37
C ARG A 250 22.27 5.95 -10.11
#